data_AF-A0A833SLH9-F1
#
_entry.id   AF-A0A833SLH9-F1
#
_cell.length_a   1.000
_cell.length_b   1.000
_cell.length_c   1.000
_cell.angle_alpha   90.00
_cell.angle_beta   90.00
_cell.angle_gamma   90.00
#
_symmetry.space_group_name_H-M   'P 1'
#
loop_
_entity.id
_entity.type
_entity.pdbx_description
1 polymer ?
#
loop_
_entity_poly.entity_id
_entity_poly.type
_entity_poly.pdbx_seq_one_letter_code
_entity_poly.pdbx_strand_id
1 'polypeptide(L)'
;MLDVCVHELGRGELDVAALARLQRVVSRSAFVAIDTEMGGVSCHDTPRPSVMDSIDERYAQYCKSARKFPLVQFGLSIFNWDVEARVFRVETYQFPLFPVFHEKVTGLGHSSAPASKTTATACPDRRFLMQAKCLQYIRAHGFDLNAWIDTGIGHLSHYEQQQEPCKSALEKSARPEILRKCDPSNQRLSRTRRSRFWTN
;
A
#
# COMPACT_ATOMS: atom_id res chain seq x y z
N MET A 1 9.61 -22.50 -19.41
CA MET A 1 9.41 -21.38 -18.47
C MET A 1 8.09 -20.75 -18.87
N LEU A 2 7.05 -20.82 -18.03
CA LEU A 2 5.82 -20.08 -18.32
C LEU A 2 6.17 -18.60 -18.24
N ASP A 3 5.88 -17.85 -19.29
CA ASP A 3 6.12 -16.42 -19.32
C ASP A 3 5.14 -15.76 -18.34
N VAL A 4 5.61 -15.45 -17.14
CA VAL A 4 4.80 -14.80 -16.11
C VAL A 4 4.84 -13.31 -16.42
N CYS A 5 3.79 -12.81 -17.08
CA CYS A 5 3.63 -11.40 -17.32
C CYS A 5 3.34 -10.67 -15.99
N VAL A 6 4.31 -9.87 -15.54
CA VAL A 6 4.19 -9.01 -14.37
C VAL A 6 3.83 -7.60 -14.82
N HIS A 7 2.76 -7.04 -14.27
CA HIS A 7 2.28 -5.71 -14.60
C HIS A 7 2.74 -4.71 -13.53
N GLU A 8 3.64 -3.80 -13.88
CA GLU A 8 3.95 -2.66 -13.01
C GLU A 8 2.89 -1.57 -13.20
N LEU A 9 2.30 -1.13 -12.09
CA LEU A 9 1.28 -0.08 -12.06
C LEU A 9 1.76 1.05 -11.14
N GLY A 10 2.32 2.09 -11.75
CA GLY A 10 2.64 3.33 -11.07
C GLY A 10 1.43 4.25 -10.90
N ARG A 11 1.68 5.46 -10.41
CA ARG A 11 0.69 6.51 -10.13
C ARG A 11 -0.06 6.97 -11.37
N GLY A 12 0.59 7.00 -12.54
CA GLY A 12 -0.05 7.40 -13.81
C GLY A 12 -0.93 6.29 -14.37
N GLU A 13 -0.51 5.04 -14.20
CA GLU A 13 -1.13 3.84 -14.74
C GLU A 13 -2.29 3.34 -13.86
N LEU A 14 -2.29 3.66 -12.55
CA LEU A 14 -3.35 3.29 -11.62
C LEU A 14 -4.57 4.23 -11.71
N ASP A 15 -5.20 4.24 -12.88
CA ASP A 15 -6.39 5.04 -13.16
C ASP A 15 -7.71 4.36 -12.71
N VAL A 16 -8.85 4.97 -13.05
CA VAL A 16 -10.19 4.43 -12.72
C VAL A 16 -10.43 3.06 -13.36
N ALA A 17 -9.99 2.88 -14.62
CA ALA A 17 -10.22 1.66 -15.36
C ALA A 17 -9.35 0.52 -14.81
N ALA A 18 -8.08 0.79 -14.51
CA ALA A 18 -7.15 -0.12 -13.87
C ALA A 18 -7.68 -0.56 -12.49
N LEU A 19 -8.13 0.38 -11.66
CA LEU A 19 -8.73 0.07 -10.34
C LEU A 19 -10.00 -0.77 -10.46
N ALA A 20 -10.91 -0.43 -11.38
CA ALA A 20 -12.14 -1.20 -11.60
C ALA A 20 -11.83 -2.62 -12.09
N ARG A 21 -10.82 -2.78 -12.95
CA ARG A 21 -10.33 -4.08 -13.40
C ARG A 21 -9.75 -4.88 -12.23
N LEU A 22 -8.85 -4.29 -11.42
CA LEU A 22 -8.27 -4.94 -10.24
C LEU A 22 -9.35 -5.40 -9.26
N GLN A 23 -10.33 -4.54 -8.93
CA GLN A 23 -11.45 -4.90 -8.06
C GLN A 23 -12.24 -6.10 -8.60
N ARG A 24 -12.48 -6.15 -9.92
CA ARG A 24 -13.17 -7.26 -10.55
C ARG A 24 -12.37 -8.56 -10.49
N VAL A 25 -11.07 -8.51 -10.79
CA VAL A 25 -10.23 -9.72 -10.82
C VAL A 25 -10.00 -10.25 -9.40
N VAL A 26 -9.74 -9.37 -8.42
CA VAL A 26 -9.61 -9.75 -7.01
C VAL A 26 -10.91 -10.37 -6.48
N SER A 27 -12.08 -9.76 -6.75
CA SER A 27 -13.36 -10.27 -6.22
C SER A 27 -13.78 -11.63 -6.79
N ARG A 28 -13.25 -12.02 -7.95
CA ARG A 28 -13.52 -13.31 -8.60
C ARG A 28 -12.43 -14.37 -8.36
N SER A 29 -11.32 -13.98 -7.72
CA SER A 29 -10.19 -14.85 -7.46
C SER A 29 -10.52 -15.95 -6.46
N ALA A 30 -9.82 -17.08 -6.59
CA ALA A 30 -9.87 -18.14 -5.60
C ALA A 30 -9.08 -17.74 -4.35
N PHE A 31 -7.88 -17.15 -4.55
CA PHE A 31 -7.05 -16.56 -3.51
C PHE A 31 -6.07 -15.56 -4.12
N VAL A 32 -5.41 -14.80 -3.24
CA VAL A 32 -4.34 -13.87 -3.60
C VAL A 32 -3.08 -14.19 -2.79
N ALA A 33 -1.92 -13.91 -3.36
CA ALA A 33 -0.65 -13.87 -2.66
C ALA A 33 -0.11 -12.45 -2.67
N ILE A 34 0.48 -12.03 -1.55
CA ILE A 34 1.08 -10.71 -1.39
C ILE A 34 2.55 -10.87 -1.02
N ASP A 35 3.38 -9.94 -1.50
CA ASP A 35 4.78 -9.80 -1.12
C ASP A 35 5.14 -8.32 -1.08
N THR A 36 6.14 -7.94 -0.29
CA THR A 36 6.49 -6.53 -0.11
C THR A 36 7.98 -6.32 -0.05
N GLU A 37 8.46 -5.33 -0.80
CA GLU A 37 9.82 -4.80 -0.65
C GLU A 37 9.82 -3.65 0.35
N MET A 38 10.78 -3.65 1.27
CA MET A 38 10.91 -2.63 2.32
C MET A 38 12.24 -1.90 2.22
N GLY A 39 12.25 -0.61 2.61
CA GLY A 39 13.47 0.19 2.66
C GLY A 39 14.45 -0.22 3.77
N GLY A 40 14.06 -1.15 4.65
CA GLY A 40 14.88 -1.70 5.72
C GLY A 40 14.15 -2.80 6.50
N VAL A 41 14.92 -3.60 7.26
CA VAL A 41 14.39 -4.77 7.99
C VAL A 41 14.47 -4.63 9.51
N SER A 42 15.49 -3.94 10.03
CA SER A 42 15.72 -3.83 11.47
C SER A 42 16.43 -2.54 11.85
N CYS A 43 15.97 -1.91 12.92
CA CYS A 43 16.71 -0.82 13.57
C CYS A 43 17.73 -1.42 14.55
N HIS A 44 19.01 -1.06 14.42
CA HIS A 44 20.01 -1.49 15.39
C HIS A 44 19.81 -0.85 16.78
N ASP A 45 19.12 0.29 16.85
CA ASP A 45 18.83 1.02 18.09
C ASP A 45 17.61 0.49 18.86
N THR A 46 16.90 -0.52 18.32
CA THR A 46 15.86 -1.21 19.08
C THR A 46 16.46 -2.40 19.82
N PRO A 47 16.04 -2.67 21.06
CA PRO A 47 16.46 -3.87 21.79
C PRO A 47 16.29 -5.09 20.89
N ARG A 48 17.32 -5.94 20.81
CA ARG A 48 17.20 -7.19 20.09
C ARG A 48 16.16 -8.05 20.82
N PRO A 49 15.21 -8.68 20.11
CA PRO A 49 14.25 -9.57 20.72
C PRO A 49 14.96 -10.62 21.57
N SER A 50 14.55 -10.72 22.84
CA SER A 50 15.05 -11.71 23.76
C SER A 50 14.35 -13.05 23.52
N VAL A 51 15.04 -14.15 23.85
CA VAL A 51 14.42 -15.48 23.88
C VAL A 51 13.32 -15.55 24.95
N MET A 52 13.40 -14.69 25.96
CA MET A 52 12.42 -14.60 27.05
C MET A 52 11.23 -13.68 26.74
N ASP A 53 11.25 -12.95 25.62
CA ASP A 53 10.14 -12.07 25.25
C ASP A 53 8.88 -12.90 24.96
N SER A 54 7.76 -12.43 25.49
CA SER A 54 6.44 -12.89 25.06
C SER A 54 6.20 -12.58 23.57
N ILE A 55 5.21 -13.25 22.98
CA ILE A 55 4.80 -12.99 21.59
C ILE A 55 4.41 -11.51 21.40
N ASP A 56 3.72 -10.92 22.37
CA ASP A 56 3.23 -9.54 22.31
C ASP A 56 4.39 -8.52 22.40
N GLU A 57 5.36 -8.74 23.29
CA GLU A 57 6.55 -7.89 23.39
C GLU A 57 7.37 -7.94 22.10
N ARG A 58 7.58 -9.15 21.58
CA ARG A 58 8.30 -9.35 20.32
C ARG A 58 7.58 -8.68 19.14
N TYR A 59 6.26 -8.82 19.07
CA TYR A 59 5.44 -8.14 18.06
C TYR A 59 5.57 -6.61 18.17
N ALA A 60 5.45 -6.06 19.38
CA ALA A 60 5.57 -4.63 19.61
C ALA A 60 6.94 -4.08 19.20
N GLN A 61 8.02 -4.81 19.50
CA GLN A 61 9.38 -4.46 19.07
C GLN A 61 9.52 -4.46 17.55
N TYR A 62 9.06 -5.51 16.86
CA TYR A 62 9.11 -5.59 15.40
C TYR A 62 8.27 -4.51 14.75
N CYS A 63 7.04 -4.27 15.21
CA CYS A 63 6.21 -3.19 14.71
C CYS A 63 6.88 -1.82 14.86
N LYS A 64 7.51 -1.56 16.02
CA LYS A 64 8.22 -0.30 16.27
C LYS A 64 9.40 -0.09 15.31
N SER A 65 10.12 -1.16 14.98
CA SER A 65 11.21 -1.11 14.00
C SER A 65 10.69 -0.96 12.57
N ALA A 66 9.78 -1.84 12.14
CA ALA A 66 9.27 -1.91 10.78
C ALA A 66 8.59 -0.60 10.34
N ARG A 67 7.87 0.08 11.24
CA ARG A 67 7.19 1.36 10.96
C ARG A 67 8.12 2.51 10.59
N LYS A 68 9.44 2.39 10.83
CA LYS A 68 10.40 3.44 10.45
C LYS A 68 10.83 3.36 8.99
N PHE A 69 10.67 2.21 8.35
CA PHE A 69 11.08 1.97 6.97
C PHE A 69 9.87 2.06 6.04
N PRO A 70 10.04 2.60 4.82
CA PRO A 70 8.95 2.64 3.86
C PRO A 70 8.69 1.25 3.29
N LEU A 71 7.42 0.97 2.96
CA LEU A 71 7.07 -0.07 2.01
C LEU A 71 7.35 0.51 0.62
N VAL A 72 8.33 -0.05 -0.08
CA VAL A 72 8.86 0.45 -1.35
C VAL A 72 8.03 -0.07 -2.52
N GLN A 73 7.66 -1.35 -2.48
CA GLN A 73 6.87 -1.99 -3.52
C GLN A 73 5.89 -2.99 -2.89
N PHE A 74 4.65 -2.97 -3.36
CA PHE A 74 3.64 -3.96 -3.01
C PHE A 74 3.42 -4.91 -4.21
N GLY A 75 3.69 -6.19 -4.03
CA GLY A 75 3.44 -7.25 -5.00
C GLY A 75 2.12 -7.95 -4.74
N LEU A 76 1.35 -8.20 -5.80
CA LEU A 76 0.06 -8.89 -5.72
C LEU A 76 -0.05 -9.92 -6.85
N SER A 77 -0.24 -11.19 -6.49
CA SER A 77 -0.55 -12.25 -7.44
C SER A 77 -1.97 -12.76 -7.21
N ILE A 78 -2.79 -12.75 -8.26
CA ILE A 78 -4.20 -13.12 -8.20
C ILE A 78 -4.41 -14.46 -8.90
N PHE A 79 -4.91 -15.45 -8.17
CA PHE A 79 -5.08 -16.82 -8.65
C PHE A 79 -6.55 -17.09 -8.98
N ASN A 80 -6.81 -17.41 -10.25
CA ASN A 80 -8.13 -17.79 -10.75
C ASN A 80 -8.11 -19.25 -11.19
N TRP A 81 -9.06 -20.06 -10.72
CA TRP A 81 -9.19 -21.44 -11.16
C TRP A 81 -9.88 -21.53 -12.52
N ASP A 82 -9.19 -22.07 -13.52
CA ASP A 82 -9.77 -22.41 -14.81
C ASP A 82 -10.34 -23.83 -14.74
N VAL A 83 -11.67 -23.95 -14.77
CA VAL A 83 -12.38 -25.23 -14.64
C VAL A 83 -12.14 -26.13 -15.85
N GLU A 84 -12.07 -25.55 -17.05
CA GLU A 84 -11.92 -26.30 -18.30
C GLU A 84 -10.50 -26.84 -18.44
N ALA A 85 -9.51 -25.98 -18.19
CA ALA A 85 -8.10 -26.36 -18.27
C ALA A 85 -7.59 -27.06 -16.99
N ARG A 86 -8.35 -27.04 -15.89
CA ARG A 86 -8.00 -27.58 -14.56
C ARG A 86 -6.65 -27.06 -14.04
N VAL A 87 -6.40 -25.77 -14.23
CA VAL A 87 -5.17 -25.10 -13.78
C VAL A 87 -5.49 -23.75 -13.14
N PHE A 88 -4.57 -23.26 -12.30
CA PHE A 88 -4.62 -21.87 -11.85
C PHE A 88 -4.03 -20.95 -12.91
N ARG A 89 -4.79 -19.94 -13.30
CA ARG A 89 -4.30 -18.77 -14.03
C ARG A 89 -3.88 -17.70 -13.03
N VAL A 90 -2.71 -17.12 -13.25
CA VAL A 90 -2.14 -16.09 -12.37
C VAL A 90 -2.02 -14.78 -13.13
N GLU A 91 -2.45 -13.71 -12.47
CA GLU A 91 -2.13 -12.34 -12.87
C GLU A 91 -1.32 -11.68 -11.75
N THR A 92 -0.10 -11.25 -12.07
CA THR A 92 0.81 -10.63 -11.10
C THR A 92 0.98 -9.14 -11.37
N TYR A 93 0.94 -8.36 -10.30
CA TYR A 93 1.04 -6.90 -10.28
C TYR A 93 2.11 -6.44 -9.30
N GLN A 94 2.74 -5.33 -9.64
CA GLN A 94 3.74 -4.65 -8.85
C GLN A 94 3.37 -3.17 -8.73
N PHE A 95 3.27 -2.68 -7.49
CA PHE A 95 2.89 -1.31 -7.20
C PHE A 95 4.03 -0.61 -6.47
N PRO A 96 4.83 0.24 -7.15
CA PRO A 96 5.81 1.09 -6.48
C PRO A 96 5.05 2.09 -5.58
N LEU A 97 5.40 2.15 -4.30
CA LEU A 97 4.77 3.03 -3.32
C LEU A 97 5.75 4.09 -2.84
N PHE A 98 5.44 5.36 -3.07
CA PHE A 98 6.27 6.47 -2.62
C PHE A 98 5.40 7.48 -1.87
N PRO A 99 5.86 8.03 -0.74
CA PRO A 99 5.09 9.04 -0.01
C PRO A 99 5.17 10.40 -0.71
N VAL A 100 4.37 10.53 -1.77
CA VAL A 100 4.34 11.70 -2.63
C VAL A 100 3.99 12.96 -1.85
N PHE A 101 4.86 13.95 -1.91
CA PHE A 101 4.51 15.31 -1.51
C PHE A 101 3.96 16.08 -2.70
N HIS A 102 2.78 16.69 -2.56
CA HIS A 102 2.19 17.56 -3.57
C HIS A 102 2.33 19.01 -3.14
N GLU A 103 3.39 19.68 -3.56
CA GLU A 103 3.46 21.12 -3.39
C GLU A 103 2.40 21.77 -4.28
N LYS A 104 1.48 22.54 -3.68
CA LYS A 104 0.64 23.41 -4.49
C LYS A 104 1.55 24.52 -5.00
N VAL A 105 1.93 24.45 -6.27
CA VAL A 105 2.56 25.57 -6.97
C VAL A 105 1.59 26.74 -6.92
N THR A 106 1.75 27.61 -5.92
CA THR A 106 1.17 28.94 -5.92
C THR A 106 1.92 29.74 -6.98
N GLY A 107 1.38 29.73 -8.20
CA GLY A 107 1.59 30.74 -9.24
C GLY A 107 3.04 31.17 -9.52
N LEU A 108 3.66 30.59 -10.54
CA LEU A 108 4.64 31.30 -11.37
C LEU A 108 3.96 32.37 -12.24
N GLY A 109 3.16 33.22 -11.62
CA GLY A 109 2.62 34.45 -12.20
C GLY A 109 3.03 35.60 -11.30
N HIS A 110 3.95 36.44 -11.78
CA HIS A 110 4.37 37.67 -11.12
C HIS A 110 3.15 38.48 -10.66
N SER A 111 2.80 38.36 -9.38
CA SER A 111 1.81 39.22 -8.74
C SER A 111 2.28 39.47 -7.31
N SER A 112 2.75 40.69 -7.11
CA SER A 112 3.14 41.26 -5.82
C SER A 112 1.90 41.42 -4.93
N ALA A 113 1.60 40.41 -4.12
CA ALA A 113 0.64 40.51 -3.03
C ALA A 113 1.18 39.75 -1.79
N PRO A 114 1.03 40.30 -0.57
CA PRO A 114 1.69 39.76 0.60
C PRO A 114 0.99 38.50 1.12
N ALA A 115 1.81 37.67 1.79
CA ALA A 115 1.51 36.37 2.36
C ALA A 115 0.18 36.27 3.12
N SER A 116 -0.59 35.22 2.82
CA SER A 116 -1.26 34.32 3.79
C SER A 116 -2.33 33.52 3.06
N LYS A 117 -1.94 32.36 2.53
CA LYS A 117 -2.82 31.22 2.17
C LYS A 117 -1.91 30.07 1.73
N THR A 118 -1.13 29.54 2.66
CA THR A 118 -0.53 28.21 2.50
C THR A 118 -1.69 27.24 2.43
N THR A 119 -2.14 26.95 1.21
CA THR A 119 -3.27 26.05 1.00
C THR A 119 -2.77 24.66 1.37
N ALA A 120 -3.06 24.22 2.60
CA ALA A 120 -2.48 23.03 3.20
C ALA A 120 -2.44 21.85 2.21
N THR A 121 -1.27 21.23 2.10
CA THR A 121 -0.99 20.09 1.22
C THR A 121 -1.82 18.90 1.68
N ALA A 122 -2.61 18.32 0.78
CA ALA A 122 -3.45 17.14 1.03
C ALA A 122 -2.66 15.84 1.30
N CYS A 123 -1.33 15.92 1.42
CA CYS A 123 -0.46 14.80 1.75
C CYS A 123 0.56 15.22 2.83
N PRO A 124 0.71 14.45 3.91
CA PRO A 124 1.70 14.75 4.94
C PRO A 124 3.13 14.64 4.41
N ASP A 125 4.00 15.56 4.84
CA ASP A 125 5.45 15.43 4.64
C ASP A 125 5.98 14.25 5.47
N ARG A 126 6.30 13.14 4.79
CA ARG A 126 6.72 11.90 5.45
C ARG A 126 8.24 11.82 5.53
N ARG A 127 8.74 11.52 6.72
CA ARG A 127 10.14 11.15 6.96
C ARG A 127 10.22 9.67 7.27
N PHE A 128 11.13 8.97 6.60
CA PHE A 128 11.37 7.55 6.79
C PHE A 128 12.88 7.25 6.78
N LEU A 129 13.26 6.12 7.38
CA LEU A 129 14.63 5.63 7.36
C LEU A 129 14.84 4.72 6.15
N MET A 130 16.08 4.68 5.66
CA MET A 130 16.54 3.74 4.65
C MET A 130 17.74 2.97 5.17
N GLN A 131 17.75 1.66 4.98
CA GLN A 131 18.89 0.81 5.27
C GLN A 131 19.70 0.61 3.99
N ALA A 132 20.97 1.05 4.00
CA ALA A 132 21.84 1.01 2.82
C ALA A 132 21.94 -0.39 2.19
N LYS A 133 22.02 -1.45 3.01
CA LYS A 133 22.03 -2.84 2.54
C LYS A 133 20.77 -3.21 1.76
N CYS A 134 19.59 -2.83 2.26
CA CYS A 134 18.32 -3.11 1.59
C CYS A 134 18.24 -2.34 0.27
N LEU A 135 18.66 -1.06 0.27
CA LEU A 135 18.69 -0.23 -0.93
C LEU A 135 19.62 -0.81 -2.02
N GLN A 136 20.81 -1.28 -1.62
CA GLN A 136 21.75 -1.94 -2.53
C GLN A 136 21.17 -3.25 -3.08
N TYR A 137 20.51 -4.04 -2.23
CA TYR A 137 19.90 -5.32 -2.61
C TYR A 137 18.81 -5.14 -3.66
N ILE A 138 17.81 -4.28 -3.40
CA ILE A 138 16.72 -4.06 -4.36
C ILE A 138 17.24 -3.48 -5.67
N ARG A 139 18.24 -2.59 -5.63
CA ARG A 139 18.87 -2.03 -6.83
C ARG A 139 19.60 -3.10 -7.65
N ALA A 140 20.29 -4.02 -6.98
CA ALA A 140 20.96 -5.15 -7.63
C ALA A 140 19.97 -6.13 -8.30
N HIS A 141 18.70 -6.12 -7.89
CA HIS A 141 17.62 -6.91 -8.47
C HIS A 141 16.72 -6.13 -9.43
N GLY A 142 17.26 -5.05 -10.00
CA GLY A 142 16.60 -4.32 -11.09
C GLY A 142 15.59 -3.27 -10.66
N PHE A 143 15.43 -3.02 -9.35
CA PHE A 143 14.57 -1.95 -8.88
C PHE A 143 15.10 -0.58 -9.33
N ASP A 144 14.24 0.23 -9.93
CA ASP A 144 14.55 1.59 -10.37
C ASP A 144 14.11 2.61 -9.32
N LEU A 145 15.10 3.17 -8.63
CA LEU A 145 14.87 4.16 -7.57
C LEU A 145 14.38 5.51 -8.09
N ASN A 146 14.73 5.87 -9.32
CA ASN A 146 14.27 7.12 -9.93
C ASN A 146 12.79 6.97 -10.30
N ALA A 147 12.45 5.88 -11.00
CA ALA A 147 11.06 5.56 -11.31
C ALA A 147 10.21 5.47 -10.04
N TRP A 148 10.73 4.85 -8.97
CA TRP A 148 10.04 4.79 -7.68
C TRP A 148 9.66 6.17 -7.12
N ILE A 149 10.56 7.16 -7.20
CA ILE A 149 10.28 8.54 -6.75
C ILE A 149 9.30 9.24 -7.72
N ASP A 150 9.55 9.10 -9.02
CA ASP A 150 8.85 9.83 -10.08
C ASP A 150 7.43 9.32 -10.33
N THR A 151 7.19 8.01 -10.21
CA THR A 151 5.91 7.36 -10.52
C THR A 151 5.30 6.62 -9.33
N GLY A 152 5.96 6.58 -8.17
CA GLY A 152 5.43 5.88 -7.00
C GLY A 152 4.06 6.37 -6.55
N ILE A 153 3.21 5.43 -6.15
CA ILE A 153 1.83 5.68 -5.72
C ILE A 153 1.83 6.23 -4.29
N GLY A 154 1.22 7.41 -4.12
CA GLY A 154 0.95 7.99 -2.82
C GLY A 154 -0.16 7.25 -2.08
N HIS A 155 -0.05 7.18 -0.75
CA HIS A 155 -1.05 6.51 0.09
C HIS A 155 -1.29 7.26 1.41
N LEU A 156 -2.49 7.08 1.95
CA LEU A 156 -2.94 7.61 3.22
C LEU A 156 -3.51 6.48 4.07
N SER A 157 -3.21 6.48 5.36
CA SER A 157 -3.90 5.65 6.33
C SER A 157 -5.34 6.12 6.51
N HIS A 158 -6.20 5.24 7.01
CA HIS A 158 -7.57 5.60 7.35
C HIS A 158 -7.66 6.78 8.33
N TYR A 159 -6.72 6.86 9.28
CA TYR A 159 -6.65 7.98 10.19
C TYR A 159 -6.37 9.29 9.45
N GLU A 160 -5.36 9.32 8.57
CA GLU A 160 -4.98 10.52 7.79
C GLU A 160 -6.08 10.95 6.81
N GLN A 161 -6.81 10.00 6.21
CA GLN A 161 -7.94 10.29 5.34
C GLN A 161 -9.03 11.12 6.02
N GLN A 162 -9.18 11.02 7.35
CA GLN A 162 -10.17 11.75 8.12
C GLN A 162 -9.66 13.10 8.66
N GLN A 163 -8.37 13.39 8.52
CA GLN A 163 -7.77 14.64 8.96
C GLN A 163 -7.81 15.69 7.84
N GLU A 164 -7.99 16.95 8.22
CA GLU A 164 -7.75 18.06 7.30
C GLU A 164 -6.24 18.21 7.04
N PRO A 165 -5.81 18.58 5.82
CA PRO A 165 -6.61 18.90 4.63
C PRO A 165 -6.98 17.70 3.73
N CYS A 166 -6.59 16.47 4.10
CA CYS A 166 -6.78 15.27 3.28
C CYS A 166 -8.26 14.98 3.03
N LYS A 167 -9.09 15.07 4.09
CA LYS A 167 -10.53 14.84 4.02
C LYS A 167 -11.21 15.70 2.96
N SER A 168 -11.05 17.03 3.06
CA SER A 168 -11.59 17.97 2.07
C SER A 168 -11.10 17.73 0.64
N ALA A 169 -9.85 17.28 0.47
CA ALA A 169 -9.29 16.98 -0.85
C ALA A 169 -9.94 15.72 -1.46
N LEU A 170 -10.15 14.68 -0.66
CA LEU A 170 -10.79 13.43 -1.08
C LEU A 170 -12.28 13.64 -1.43
N GLU A 171 -12.99 14.46 -0.65
CA GLU A 171 -14.40 14.83 -0.94
C GLU A 171 -14.53 15.55 -2.28
N LYS A 172 -13.61 16.48 -2.59
CA LYS A 172 -13.57 17.19 -3.88
C LYS A 172 -13.20 16.29 -5.06
N SER A 173 -12.40 15.24 -4.83
CA SER A 173 -11.94 14.33 -5.87
C SER A 173 -13.02 13.37 -6.39
N ALA A 174 -14.27 13.44 -5.90
CA ALA A 174 -15.39 12.63 -6.36
C ALA A 174 -15.08 11.12 -6.44
N ARG A 175 -14.58 10.51 -5.35
CA ARG A 175 -14.49 9.04 -5.20
C ARG A 175 -14.93 8.53 -3.81
N PRO A 176 -16.15 8.85 -3.33
CA PRO A 176 -16.60 8.48 -1.99
C PRO A 176 -16.95 6.97 -1.81
N GLU A 177 -17.11 6.20 -2.88
CA GLU A 177 -17.64 4.82 -2.78
C GLU A 177 -16.63 3.79 -2.25
N ILE A 178 -15.33 3.97 -2.50
CA ILE A 178 -14.28 3.06 -1.99
C ILE A 178 -14.03 3.30 -0.49
N LEU A 179 -14.13 4.57 -0.05
CA LEU A 179 -13.86 4.98 1.33
C LEU A 179 -14.93 4.50 2.33
N ARG A 180 -16.16 4.23 1.87
CA ARG A 180 -17.29 3.82 2.72
C ARG A 180 -17.24 2.36 3.21
N LYS A 181 -16.38 1.51 2.64
CA LYS A 181 -16.37 0.06 2.94
C LYS A 181 -15.60 -0.33 4.22
N CYS A 182 -14.78 0.56 4.77
CA CYS A 182 -14.01 0.30 5.99
C CYS A 182 -14.48 1.19 7.15
N ASP A 183 -15.72 0.97 7.58
CA ASP A 183 -16.17 1.44 8.89
C ASP A 183 -15.78 0.39 9.95
N PRO A 184 -14.97 0.73 10.98
CA PRO A 184 -14.63 -0.19 12.07
C PRO A 184 -15.85 -0.79 12.77
N SER A 185 -16.99 -0.08 12.76
CA SER A 185 -18.25 -0.57 13.33
C SER A 185 -18.93 -1.66 12.50
N ASN A 186 -18.50 -1.85 11.24
CA ASN A 186 -19.09 -2.82 10.30
C ASN A 186 -18.21 -4.07 10.09
N GLN A 187 -17.13 -4.23 10.86
CA GLN A 187 -16.42 -5.51 10.98
C GLN A 187 -17.27 -6.50 11.79
N ARG A 188 -18.35 -7.02 11.19
CA ARG A 188 -18.99 -8.22 11.71
C ARG A 188 -17.98 -9.35 11.65
N LEU A 189 -17.46 -9.75 12.82
CA LEU A 189 -16.89 -11.07 13.04
C LEU A 189 -17.74 -12.08 12.27
N SER A 190 -17.16 -12.76 11.30
CA SER A 190 -17.73 -13.96 10.71
C SER A 190 -17.82 -15.01 11.81
N ARG A 191 -18.94 -14.99 12.53
CA ARG A 191 -19.29 -15.98 13.54
C ARG A 191 -19.21 -17.34 12.88
N THR A 192 -18.28 -18.17 13.35
CA THR A 192 -18.12 -19.58 13.01
C THR A 192 -19.49 -20.25 13.01
N ARG A 193 -20.03 -20.54 11.82
CA ARG A 193 -21.13 -21.49 11.69
C ARG A 193 -20.52 -22.87 11.90
N ARG A 194 -20.59 -23.38 13.13
CA ARG A 194 -20.52 -24.82 13.38
C ARG A 194 -21.66 -25.46 12.59
N SER A 195 -21.35 -26.07 11.44
CA SER A 195 -22.26 -27.03 10.83
C SER A 195 -22.28 -28.27 11.72
N ARG A 196 -23.39 -28.46 12.42
CA ARG A 196 -23.75 -29.78 12.95
C ARG A 196 -24.17 -30.67 11.78
N PHE A 197 -24.04 -31.97 12.01
CA PHE A 197 -24.61 -33.11 11.28
C PHE A 197 -23.77 -33.73 10.17
N TRP A 198 -23.18 -34.88 10.51
CA TRP A 198 -23.53 -36.15 9.86
C TRP A 198 -23.87 -37.17 10.96
N THR A 199 -25.11 -37.65 10.96
CA THR A 199 -25.54 -38.91 11.59
C THR A 199 -26.31 -39.67 10.53
N ASN A 200 -25.71 -40.72 10.01
CA ASN A 200 -26.18 -42.11 10.08
C ASN A 200 -25.09 -43.01 9.50
#